data_AF-A0A2D4MZM8-F1
#
_entry.id   AF-A0A2D4MZM8-F1
#
_cell.length_a   1.000
_cell.length_b   1.000
_cell.length_c   1.000
_cell.angle_alpha   90.00
_cell.angle_beta   90.00
_cell.angle_gamma   90.00
#
_symmetry.space_group_name_H-M   'P 1'
#
loop_
_entity.id
_entity.type
_entity.pdbx_description
1 polymer ?
#
loop_
_entity_poly.entity_id
_entity_poly.type
_entity_poly.pdbx_seq_one_letter_code
_entity_poly.pdbx_strand_id
1 'polypeptide(L)'
;PEELKKHRIKRSADGWPDMSEVMVSVTEALHSTLSRRPKRELDQVEIYGSIVHLEIDNRQCIQASSQCFQSANDVAAFLGALASSGSLDIPYKIEAVKSETADPPRSSQWYPMYVVIPSLFLLSCIGIGVLATRKRRREHGQLWFPEGFKVN
;
A
#
# COMPACT_ATOMS: atom_id res chain seq x y z
N PRO A 1 -54.48 -8.76 52.84
CA PRO A 1 -53.46 -7.74 52.53
C PRO A 1 -52.12 -8.40 52.21
N GLU A 2 -51.81 -8.53 50.92
CA GLU A 2 -50.47 -8.49 50.29
C GLU A 2 -50.69 -8.80 48.81
N GLU A 3 -50.72 -7.73 48.03
CA GLU A 3 -51.07 -7.68 46.60
C GLU A 3 -49.89 -8.19 45.74
N LEU A 4 -50.08 -9.30 45.01
CA LEU A 4 -49.14 -9.71 43.96
C LEU A 4 -49.28 -8.79 42.74
N LYS A 5 -48.40 -7.79 42.64
CA LYS A 5 -48.29 -6.89 41.50
C LYS A 5 -47.92 -7.65 40.22
N LYS A 6 -48.91 -7.90 39.37
CA LYS A 6 -48.74 -8.44 38.00
C LYS A 6 -48.10 -7.38 37.10
N HIS A 7 -46.80 -7.44 36.87
CA HIS A 7 -46.16 -6.64 35.83
C HIS A 7 -46.56 -7.16 34.45
N ARG A 8 -47.38 -6.39 33.73
CA ARG A 8 -47.59 -6.57 32.29
C ARG A 8 -46.32 -6.11 31.56
N ILE A 9 -45.49 -7.07 31.15
CA ILE A 9 -44.42 -6.83 30.19
C ILE A 9 -45.10 -6.53 28.85
N LYS A 10 -45.14 -5.25 28.46
CA LYS A 10 -45.48 -4.84 27.09
C LYS A 10 -44.34 -5.31 26.20
N ARG A 11 -44.56 -6.35 25.38
CA ARG A 11 -43.72 -6.61 24.20
C ARG A 11 -44.09 -5.57 23.15
N SER A 12 -43.40 -4.43 23.16
CA SER A 12 -43.39 -3.52 22.00
C SER A 12 -42.63 -4.23 20.90
N ALA A 13 -43.33 -4.71 19.88
CA ALA A 13 -42.75 -4.94 18.56
C ALA A 13 -42.91 -3.62 17.79
N ASP A 14 -42.18 -2.59 18.20
CA ASP A 14 -42.02 -1.41 17.37
C ASP A 14 -41.04 -1.78 16.26
N GLY A 15 -41.53 -1.68 15.03
CA GLY A 15 -40.93 -2.22 13.83
C GLY A 15 -39.46 -1.86 13.69
N TRP A 16 -38.63 -2.88 13.58
CA TRP A 16 -37.28 -2.72 13.05
C TRP A 16 -37.43 -2.35 11.56
N PRO A 17 -36.71 -1.34 11.07
CA PRO A 17 -36.66 -1.08 9.64
C PRO A 17 -36.12 -2.34 8.95
N ASP A 18 -36.75 -2.74 7.85
CA ASP A 18 -36.39 -3.91 7.09
C ASP A 18 -34.95 -3.75 6.56
N MET A 19 -33.98 -4.36 7.28
CA MET A 19 -32.57 -4.30 6.93
C MET A 19 -32.30 -4.89 5.54
N SER A 20 -33.23 -5.69 4.99
CA SER A 20 -33.10 -6.24 3.66
C SER A 20 -33.17 -5.16 2.58
N GLU A 21 -34.04 -4.16 2.73
CA GLU A 21 -34.17 -3.04 1.78
C GLU A 21 -32.94 -2.11 1.83
N VAL A 22 -32.43 -1.87 3.04
CA VAL A 22 -31.18 -1.13 3.25
C VAL A 22 -30.00 -1.89 2.64
N MET A 23 -29.96 -3.22 2.80
CA MET A 23 -28.91 -4.05 2.22
C MET A 23 -28.97 -4.02 0.69
N VAL A 24 -30.15 -4.14 0.07
CA VAL A 24 -30.31 -4.07 -1.38
C VAL A 24 -29.85 -2.71 -1.93
N SER A 25 -30.26 -1.61 -1.31
CA SER A 25 -29.85 -0.27 -1.76
C SER A 25 -28.34 -0.03 -1.64
N VAL A 26 -27.70 -0.55 -0.58
CA VAL A 26 -26.23 -0.48 -0.41
C VAL A 26 -25.53 -1.37 -1.44
N THR A 27 -26.09 -2.53 -1.76
CA THR A 27 -25.52 -3.46 -2.75
C THR A 27 -25.60 -2.87 -4.16
N GLU A 28 -26.70 -2.19 -4.50
CA GLU A 28 -26.86 -1.48 -5.78
C GLU A 28 -25.94 -0.25 -5.89
N ALA A 29 -25.79 0.51 -4.80
CA ALA A 29 -24.84 1.62 -4.72
C ALA A 29 -23.38 1.14 -4.88
N LEU A 30 -23.04 -0.01 -4.29
CA LEU A 30 -21.74 -0.65 -4.50
C LEU A 30 -21.58 -1.17 -5.93
N HIS A 31 -22.62 -1.78 -6.51
CA HIS A 31 -22.55 -2.27 -7.88
C HIS A 31 -22.39 -1.13 -8.89
N SER A 32 -23.04 0.02 -8.68
CA SER A 32 -22.90 1.20 -9.54
C SER A 32 -21.54 1.90 -9.41
N THR A 33 -20.96 1.93 -8.21
CA THR A 33 -19.61 2.48 -7.97
C THR A 33 -18.50 1.56 -8.51
N LEU A 34 -18.70 0.24 -8.45
CA LEU A 34 -17.82 -0.74 -9.09
C LEU A 34 -18.01 -0.78 -10.61
N SER A 35 -19.21 -0.48 -11.11
CA SER A 35 -19.52 -0.32 -12.55
C SER A 35 -19.07 1.04 -13.10
N ARG A 36 -18.00 1.61 -12.53
CA ARG A 36 -17.28 2.74 -13.13
C ARG A 36 -16.87 2.31 -14.53
N ARG A 37 -17.62 2.79 -15.53
CA ARG A 37 -17.36 2.51 -16.95
C ARG A 37 -15.85 2.61 -17.18
N PRO A 38 -15.16 1.53 -17.56
CA PRO A 38 -13.76 1.63 -17.90
C PRO A 38 -13.69 2.65 -19.04
N LYS A 39 -12.98 3.75 -18.79
CA LYS A 39 -12.52 4.66 -19.84
C LYS A 39 -11.88 3.73 -20.87
N ARG A 40 -12.34 3.78 -22.13
CA ARG A 40 -11.67 3.06 -23.22
C ARG A 40 -10.23 3.58 -23.25
N GLU A 41 -9.32 2.87 -22.59
CA GLU A 41 -7.92 2.97 -22.92
C GLU A 41 -7.86 2.52 -24.37
N LEU A 42 -7.41 3.43 -25.23
CA LEU A 42 -7.08 3.11 -26.61
C LEU A 42 -6.23 1.85 -26.54
N ASP A 43 -6.71 0.78 -27.20
CA ASP A 43 -6.07 -0.53 -27.27
C ASP A 43 -4.56 -0.33 -27.23
N GLN A 44 -3.89 -1.02 -26.31
CA GLN A 44 -2.44 -1.01 -26.20
C GLN A 44 -1.93 -1.53 -27.54
N VAL A 45 -1.73 -0.63 -28.50
CA VAL A 45 -1.11 -0.95 -29.78
C VAL A 45 0.21 -1.55 -29.36
N GLU A 46 0.40 -2.85 -29.62
CA GLU A 46 1.69 -3.49 -29.45
C GLU A 46 2.65 -2.76 -30.40
N ILE A 47 3.31 -1.72 -29.88
CA ILE A 47 4.37 -1.06 -30.60
C ILE A 47 5.55 -2.04 -30.52
N TYR A 48 5.63 -2.92 -31.52
CA TYR A 48 6.80 -3.77 -31.73
C TYR A 48 7.99 -2.84 -31.97
N GLY A 49 8.94 -2.82 -31.03
CA GLY A 49 10.09 -1.93 -31.09
C GLY A 49 11.02 -2.07 -29.90
N SER A 50 12.04 -1.22 -29.85
CA SER A 50 12.99 -1.13 -28.76
C SER A 50 12.84 0.22 -28.05
N ILE A 51 12.68 0.19 -26.72
CA ILE A 51 12.83 1.40 -25.90
C ILE A 51 14.31 1.56 -25.57
N VAL A 52 14.89 2.68 -25.98
CA VAL A 52 16.30 3.00 -25.72
C VAL A 52 16.38 4.19 -24.77
N HIS A 53 17.18 4.05 -23.71
CA HIS A 53 17.47 5.13 -22.77
C HIS A 53 18.83 5.71 -23.13
N LEU A 54 18.87 7.03 -23.37
CA LEU A 54 20.05 7.74 -23.82
C LEU A 54 20.36 8.89 -22.87
N GLU A 55 21.64 9.19 -22.71
CA GLU A 55 22.14 10.33 -21.96
C GLU A 55 22.90 11.28 -22.90
N ILE A 56 22.73 12.59 -22.70
CA ILE A 56 23.34 13.61 -23.54
C ILE A 56 24.66 14.07 -22.91
N ASP A 57 25.75 13.87 -23.64
CA ASP A 57 27.08 14.31 -23.22
C ASP A 57 27.50 15.63 -23.90
N ASN A 58 27.45 16.73 -23.14
CA ASN A 58 27.76 18.06 -23.65
C ASN A 58 29.25 18.45 -23.58
N ARG A 59 30.15 17.57 -23.11
CA ARG A 59 31.55 17.95 -22.87
C ARG A 59 32.27 18.49 -24.11
N GLN A 60 32.00 17.92 -25.27
CA GLN A 60 32.58 18.34 -26.56
C GLN A 60 31.79 19.47 -27.20
N CYS A 61 30.46 19.46 -27.03
CA CYS A 61 29.59 20.49 -27.60
C CYS A 61 29.99 21.88 -27.10
N ILE A 62 30.21 22.02 -25.79
CA ILE A 62 30.55 23.29 -25.15
C ILE A 62 31.90 23.84 -25.63
N GLN A 63 32.82 22.96 -26.05
CA GLN A 63 34.13 23.36 -26.58
C GLN A 63 34.04 23.80 -28.05
N ALA A 64 33.14 23.20 -28.83
CA ALA A 64 33.00 23.47 -30.25
C ALA A 64 32.02 24.61 -30.55
N SER A 65 30.98 24.80 -29.73
CA SER A 65 29.91 25.76 -29.99
C SER A 65 29.16 26.19 -28.72
N SER A 66 28.38 27.27 -28.82
CA SER A 66 27.48 27.72 -27.75
C SER A 66 26.06 27.16 -27.85
N GLN A 67 25.74 26.37 -28.88
CA GLN A 67 24.39 25.87 -29.15
C GLN A 67 24.22 24.43 -28.64
N CYS A 68 24.28 24.26 -27.32
CA CYS A 68 24.14 22.96 -26.67
C CYS A 68 22.83 22.84 -25.90
N PHE A 69 22.22 21.66 -25.92
CA PHE A 69 20.99 21.39 -25.16
C PHE A 69 21.33 21.11 -23.70
N GLN A 70 20.74 21.87 -22.77
CA GLN A 70 20.99 21.68 -21.34
C GLN A 70 20.14 20.56 -20.72
N SER A 71 19.03 20.19 -21.37
CA SER A 71 18.10 19.18 -20.86
C SER A 71 17.66 18.20 -21.94
N ALA A 72 17.35 16.97 -21.54
CA ALA A 72 16.77 15.96 -22.43
C ALA A 72 15.37 16.33 -22.95
N ASN A 73 14.66 17.22 -22.24
CA ASN A 73 13.36 17.70 -22.66
C ASN A 73 13.45 18.59 -23.90
N ASP A 74 14.45 19.47 -23.96
CA ASP A 74 14.66 20.34 -25.12
C ASP A 74 15.07 19.54 -26.35
N VAL A 75 15.88 18.48 -26.17
CA VAL A 75 16.24 17.54 -27.24
C VAL A 75 15.00 16.81 -27.76
N ALA A 76 14.15 16.30 -26.87
CA ALA A 76 12.92 15.62 -27.27
C ALA A 76 12.00 16.54 -28.09
N ALA A 77 11.87 17.80 -27.67
CA ALA A 77 11.08 18.80 -28.41
C ALA A 77 11.69 19.11 -29.80
N PHE A 78 13.01 19.25 -29.89
CA PHE A 78 13.70 19.51 -31.15
C PHE A 78 13.57 18.34 -32.14
N LEU A 79 13.74 17.10 -31.67
CA LEU A 79 13.52 15.90 -32.49
C LEU A 79 12.07 15.77 -32.95
N GLY A 80 11.11 16.13 -32.08
CA GLY A 80 9.69 16.20 -32.45
C GLY A 80 9.40 17.25 -33.53
N ALA A 81 10.07 18.41 -33.46
CA ALA A 81 9.97 19.44 -34.48
C ALA A 81 10.57 18.96 -35.83
N LEU A 82 11.76 18.36 -35.81
CA LEU A 82 12.40 17.80 -37.01
C LEU A 82 11.58 16.67 -37.65
N ALA A 83 10.97 15.81 -36.83
CA ALA A 83 10.06 14.77 -37.31
C ALA A 83 8.81 15.37 -37.97
N SER A 84 8.27 16.46 -37.40
CA SER A 84 7.10 17.17 -37.94
C SER A 84 7.39 17.91 -39.25
N SER A 85 8.62 18.40 -39.44
CA SER A 85 9.05 19.03 -40.70
C SER A 85 9.51 18.04 -41.77
N GLY A 86 9.57 16.74 -41.46
CA GLY A 86 10.07 15.71 -42.38
C GLY A 86 11.58 15.82 -42.68
N SER A 87 12.33 16.55 -41.86
CA SER A 87 13.77 16.80 -42.02
C SER A 87 14.63 15.96 -41.07
N LEU A 88 14.07 14.89 -40.51
CA LEU A 88 14.77 13.98 -39.62
C LEU A 88 15.47 12.88 -40.45
N ASP A 89 16.71 13.17 -40.88
CA ASP A 89 17.53 12.25 -41.69
C ASP A 89 18.32 11.29 -40.79
N ILE A 90 17.64 10.25 -40.29
CA ILE A 90 18.24 9.21 -39.45
C ILE A 90 17.80 7.85 -40.02
N PRO A 91 18.69 6.85 -40.17
CA PRO A 91 18.37 5.54 -40.75
C PRO A 91 17.55 4.64 -39.81
N TYR A 92 16.78 5.21 -38.88
CA TYR A 92 15.94 4.51 -37.92
C TYR A 92 14.60 5.22 -37.78
N LYS A 93 13.49 4.45 -37.74
CA LYS A 93 12.15 4.98 -37.55
C LYS A 93 11.90 5.23 -36.06
N ILE A 94 11.75 6.50 -35.68
CA ILE A 94 11.47 6.91 -34.30
C ILE A 94 9.97 7.16 -34.17
N GLU A 95 9.29 6.36 -33.32
CA GLU A 95 7.85 6.50 -33.07
C GLU A 95 7.54 7.56 -32.01
N ALA A 96 8.36 7.65 -30.96
CA ALA A 96 8.17 8.60 -29.88
C ALA A 96 9.49 8.93 -29.19
N VAL A 97 9.60 10.16 -28.68
CA VAL A 97 10.71 10.62 -27.83
C VAL A 97 10.13 11.21 -26.56
N LYS A 98 10.68 10.84 -25.41
CA LYS A 98 10.25 11.34 -24.11
C LYS A 98 11.46 11.59 -23.22
N SER A 99 11.44 12.70 -22.50
CA SER A 99 12.38 12.97 -21.42
C SER A 99 11.91 12.23 -20.16
N GLU A 100 12.81 11.47 -19.56
CA GLU A 100 12.60 10.86 -18.26
C GLU A 100 13.49 11.58 -17.26
N THR A 101 12.87 12.24 -16.29
CA THR A 101 13.59 12.69 -15.10
C THR A 101 13.84 11.44 -14.28
N ALA A 102 15.10 11.12 -13.97
CA ALA A 102 15.41 10.04 -13.05
C ALA A 102 14.68 10.34 -11.73
N ASP A 103 13.57 9.64 -11.49
CA ASP A 103 12.85 9.71 -10.22
C ASP A 103 13.90 9.45 -9.12
N PRO A 104 14.02 10.31 -8.10
CA PRO A 104 14.87 9.97 -6.96
C PRO A 104 14.41 8.60 -6.48
N PRO A 105 15.36 7.68 -6.13
CA PRO A 105 15.00 6.32 -5.75
C PRO A 105 13.90 6.43 -4.72
N ARG A 106 12.69 5.96 -5.07
CA ARG A 106 11.49 6.09 -4.24
C ARG A 106 11.88 5.56 -2.88
N SER A 107 12.18 6.48 -1.96
CA SER A 107 12.62 6.11 -0.63
C SER A 107 11.44 5.34 -0.07
N SER A 108 11.67 4.04 0.13
CA SER A 108 10.62 3.08 0.41
C SER A 108 10.06 3.39 1.79
N GLN A 109 9.10 4.31 1.84
CA GLN A 109 8.48 4.86 3.04
C GLN A 109 7.79 3.77 3.90
N TRP A 110 7.62 2.58 3.32
CA TRP A 110 7.02 1.39 3.94
C TRP A 110 8.02 0.52 4.72
N TYR A 111 9.33 0.69 4.55
CA TYR A 111 10.34 -0.06 5.30
C TYR A 111 10.21 0.02 6.84
N PRO A 112 9.96 1.20 7.45
CA PRO A 112 9.78 1.26 8.91
C PRO A 112 8.55 0.47 9.38
N MET A 113 7.48 0.36 8.59
CA MET A 113 6.28 -0.40 8.95
C MET A 113 6.58 -1.90 9.08
N TYR A 114 7.37 -2.46 8.15
CA TYR A 114 7.78 -3.87 8.16
C TYR A 114 8.74 -4.23 9.29
N VAL A 115 9.37 -3.25 9.95
CA VAL A 115 10.25 -3.48 11.10
C VAL A 115 9.50 -3.28 12.41
N VAL A 116 8.67 -2.23 12.50
CA VAL A 116 7.96 -1.86 13.73
C VAL A 116 6.89 -2.89 14.10
N ILE A 117 6.07 -3.34 13.14
CA ILE A 117 4.98 -4.31 13.41
C ILE A 117 5.50 -5.65 13.97
N PRO A 118 6.47 -6.35 13.32
CA PRO A 118 6.96 -7.61 13.86
C PRO A 118 7.74 -7.43 15.16
N SER A 119 8.46 -6.31 15.34
CA SER A 119 9.15 -6.00 16.60
C SER A 119 8.15 -5.86 17.77
N LEU A 120 7.07 -5.11 17.56
CA LEU A 120 6.06 -4.89 18.59
C LEU A 120 5.27 -6.16 18.91
N PHE A 121 4.97 -6.97 17.89
CA PHE A 121 4.36 -8.30 18.07
C PHE A 121 5.28 -9.23 18.88
N LEU A 122 6.55 -9.31 18.52
CA LEU A 122 7.53 -10.15 19.21
C LEU A 122 7.70 -9.73 20.68
N LEU A 123 7.81 -8.43 20.94
CA LEU A 123 7.90 -7.89 22.31
C LEU A 123 6.64 -8.22 23.14
N SER A 124 5.46 -8.10 22.56
CA SER A 124 4.20 -8.48 23.20
C SER A 124 4.16 -9.97 23.55
N CYS A 125 4.53 -10.84 22.60
CA CYS A 125 4.62 -12.28 22.83
C CYS A 125 5.59 -12.64 23.96
N ILE A 126 6.76 -12.00 24.00
CA ILE A 126 7.75 -12.21 25.07
C ILE A 126 7.17 -11.74 26.41
N GLY A 127 6.56 -10.56 26.47
CA GLY A 127 5.94 -10.04 27.69
C GLY A 127 4.86 -10.96 28.25
N ILE A 128 3.92 -11.37 27.39
CA ILE A 128 2.84 -12.31 27.77
C ILE A 128 3.43 -13.67 28.17
N GLY A 129 4.41 -14.18 27.44
CA GLY A 129 5.10 -15.45 27.74
C GLY A 129 5.81 -15.43 29.10
N VAL A 130 6.50 -14.35 29.45
CA VAL A 130 7.15 -14.19 30.76
C VAL A 130 6.10 -14.09 31.89
N LEU A 131 4.98 -13.39 31.66
CA LEU A 131 3.90 -13.31 32.64
C LEU A 131 3.21 -14.67 32.85
N ALA A 132 2.97 -15.42 31.77
CA ALA A 132 2.38 -16.76 31.83
C ALA A 132 3.32 -17.78 32.50
N THR A 133 4.62 -17.74 32.19
CA THR A 133 5.63 -18.61 32.83
C THR A 133 5.82 -18.26 34.31
N ARG A 134 5.85 -16.97 34.68
CA ARG A 134 5.86 -16.54 36.09
C ARG A 134 4.60 -16.96 36.83
N LYS A 135 3.42 -16.85 36.20
CA LYS A 135 2.16 -17.33 36.78
C LYS A 135 2.19 -18.84 37.02
N ARG A 136 2.78 -19.63 36.10
CA ARG A 136 2.91 -21.08 36.25
C ARG A 136 3.93 -21.50 37.33
N ARG A 137 4.92 -20.65 37.67
CA ARG A 137 6.00 -21.00 38.62
C ARG A 137 5.67 -20.78 40.09
N ARG A 138 4.42 -20.43 40.46
CA ARG A 138 4.08 -20.10 41.85
C ARG A 138 3.49 -21.22 42.71
N GLU A 139 3.28 -22.45 42.22
CA GLU A 139 2.43 -23.39 42.99
C GLU A 139 2.99 -24.79 43.29
N HIS A 140 4.12 -25.23 42.72
CA HIS A 140 4.67 -26.57 43.06
C HIS A 140 6.19 -26.62 43.23
N GLY A 141 6.72 -25.76 44.09
CA GLY A 141 8.01 -26.03 44.75
C GLY A 141 7.71 -26.73 46.07
N GLN A 142 7.54 -28.06 46.06
CA GLN A 142 7.49 -28.82 47.30
C GLN A 142 8.86 -28.67 47.97
N LEU A 143 8.94 -27.81 48.98
CA LEU A 143 10.10 -27.71 49.86
C LEU A 143 10.16 -29.06 50.55
N TRP A 144 11.05 -29.94 50.09
CA TRP A 144 11.25 -31.22 50.75
C TRP A 144 11.76 -30.92 52.16
N PHE A 145 10.88 -31.10 53.14
CA PHE A 145 11.26 -31.09 54.54
C PHE A 145 11.75 -32.51 54.87
N PRO A 146 13.00 -32.68 55.33
CA PRO A 146 13.46 -33.98 55.79
C PRO A 146 12.58 -34.45 56.96
N GLU A 147 12.19 -35.73 56.92
CA GLU A 147 11.51 -36.36 58.04
C GLU A 147 12.41 -36.31 59.28
N GLY A 148 12.08 -35.46 60.26
CA GLY A 148 12.87 -35.34 61.49
C GLY A 148 12.79 -34.02 62.27
N PHE A 149 11.94 -33.06 61.88
CA PHE A 149 11.81 -31.81 62.64
C PHE A 149 11.05 -32.03 63.95
N LYS A 150 11.78 -32.36 65.02
CA LYS A 150 11.24 -32.45 66.39
C LYS A 150 11.07 -31.06 66.97
N VAL A 151 9.83 -30.73 67.33
CA VAL A 151 9.49 -29.60 68.20
C VAL A 151 9.50 -30.09 69.65
N ASN A 152 10.28 -29.40 70.47
CA ASN A 152 10.41 -29.65 71.91
C ASN A 152 9.40 -28.79 72.68
#